data_AF-A0A444XQL9-F1
#
_entry.id   AF-A0A444XQL9-F1
#
_cell.length_a   1.000
_cell.length_b   1.000
_cell.length_c   1.000
_cell.angle_alpha   90.00
_cell.angle_beta   90.00
_cell.angle_gamma   90.00
#
_symmetry.space_group_name_H-M   'P 1'
#
loop_
_entity.id
_entity.type
_entity.pdbx_description
1 polymer ?
#
loop_
_entity_poly.entity_id
_entity_poly.type
_entity_poly.pdbx_seq_one_letter_code
_entity_poly.pdbx_strand_id
1 'polypeptide(L)'
;MPAFIKYMKELLPRKSSLKGGQTIVMNKECSALIQPQLPTKRKDPGSFHVPCAIGETMFDRALCDLGASINLIPLSLVKRLQINKILPTDVVIRLADKTQK
;
A
#
# COMPACT_ATOMS: atom_id res chain seq x y z
N MET A 1 -8.53 16.87 10.62
CA MET A 1 -7.13 17.34 10.77
C MET A 1 -6.76 17.78 12.20
N PRO A 2 -7.62 18.50 12.97
CA PRO A 2 -7.27 18.96 14.33
C PRO A 2 -6.94 17.84 15.33
N ALA A 3 -7.66 16.71 15.25
CA ALA A 3 -7.47 15.57 16.14
C ALA A 3 -6.10 14.88 15.97
N PHE A 4 -5.61 14.77 14.72
CA PHE A 4 -4.29 14.16 14.44
C PHE A 4 -3.15 15.01 15.01
N ILE A 5 -3.25 16.34 14.88
CA ILE A 5 -2.25 17.26 15.43
C ILE A 5 -2.22 17.20 16.96
N LYS A 6 -3.39 17.11 17.62
CA LYS A 6 -3.49 16.96 19.07
C LYS A 6 -2.83 15.65 19.54
N TYR A 7 -3.17 14.54 18.88
CA TYR A 7 -2.62 13.21 19.17
C TYR A 7 -1.10 13.16 19.03
N MET A 8 -0.56 13.70 17.92
CA MET A 8 0.90 13.75 17.70
C MET A 8 1.65 14.59 18.75
N LYS A 9 1.01 15.62 19.32
CA LYS A 9 1.59 16.44 20.40
C LYS A 9 1.62 15.70 21.74
N GLU A 10 0.58 14.93 22.05
CA GLU A 10 0.51 14.10 23.26
C GLU A 10 1.55 12.96 23.25
N LEU A 11 1.89 12.44 22.08
CA LEU A 11 2.88 11.36 21.92
C LEU A 11 4.35 11.79 22.02
N LEU A 12 4.66 13.09 22.07
CA LEU A 12 6.04 13.59 22.09
C LEU A 12 6.39 14.06 23.51
N PRO A 13 6.87 13.18 24.41
CA PRO A 13 6.74 13.39 25.85
C PRO A 13 7.68 14.45 26.40
N ARG A 14 8.70 14.88 25.64
CA ARG A 14 9.70 15.87 26.05
C ARG A 14 10.43 16.42 24.82
N LYS A 15 9.86 17.42 24.15
CA LYS A 15 10.67 18.31 23.29
C LYS A 15 11.38 19.31 24.19
N SER A 16 12.52 18.94 24.75
CA SER A 16 13.43 19.95 25.29
C SER A 16 13.95 20.78 24.11
N SER A 17 13.95 22.11 24.24
CA SER A 17 14.58 22.96 23.25
C SER A 17 16.07 22.69 23.27
N LEU A 18 16.59 22.11 22.19
CA LEU A 18 18.02 21.93 22.00
C LEU A 18 18.64 23.31 21.85
N LYS A 19 19.54 23.68 22.76
CA LYS A 19 20.36 24.87 22.59
C LYS A 19 21.35 24.60 21.45
N GLY A 20 21.61 25.60 20.61
CA GLY A 20 22.51 25.46 19.46
C GLY A 20 23.86 24.87 19.88
N GLY A 21 24.35 23.89 19.11
CA GLY A 21 25.64 23.22 19.36
C GLY A 21 25.58 21.90 20.16
N GLN A 22 24.40 21.44 20.58
CA GLN A 22 24.27 20.12 21.24
C GLN A 22 24.36 18.96 20.23
N THR A 23 25.29 18.05 20.46
CA THR A 23 25.39 16.78 19.72
C THR A 23 24.60 15.71 20.47
N ILE A 24 23.66 15.06 19.79
CA ILE A 24 22.88 13.96 20.35
C ILE A 24 23.30 12.66 19.65
N VAL A 25 23.61 11.63 20.43
CA VAL A 25 23.83 10.29 19.90
C VAL A 25 22.47 9.68 19.55
N MET A 26 22.19 9.56 18.26
CA MET A 26 20.96 8.93 17.77
C MET A 26 21.16 7.42 17.65
N ASN A 27 20.13 6.64 17.98
CA ASN A 27 20.12 5.22 17.64
C ASN A 27 19.88 5.04 16.12
N LYS A 28 20.15 3.84 15.61
CA LYS A 28 20.05 3.54 14.16
C LYS A 28 18.67 3.88 13.58
N GLU A 29 17.60 3.54 14.28
CA GLU A 29 16.21 3.84 13.88
C GLU A 29 15.97 5.34 13.73
N CYS A 30 16.35 6.15 14.72
CA CYS A 30 16.19 7.61 14.65
C CYS A 30 17.09 8.25 13.59
N SER A 31 18.29 7.70 13.36
CA SER A 31 19.19 8.19 12.30
C SER A 31 18.66 7.91 10.89
N ALA A 32 17.92 6.80 10.71
CA ALA A 32 17.26 6.47 9.45
C ALA A 32 16.10 7.43 9.12
N LEU A 33 15.45 7.98 10.15
CA LEU A 33 14.39 8.99 10.00
C LEU A 33 14.94 10.38 9.65
N ILE A 34 16.12 10.73 10.16
CA ILE A 34 16.82 11.98 9.85
C ILE A 34 17.93 11.70 8.83
N GLN A 35 17.57 11.04 7.72
CA GLN A 35 18.48 11.00 6.58
C GLN A 35 18.50 12.37 5.91
N PRO A 36 19.68 12.95 5.62
CA PRO A 36 19.79 14.26 4.98
C PRO A 36 19.22 14.27 3.56
N GLN A 37 19.00 13.11 2.97
CA GLN A 37 18.38 12.95 1.65
C GLN A 37 17.05 12.22 1.85
N LEU A 38 15.95 12.93 1.58
CA LEU A 38 14.65 12.28 1.48
C LEU A 38 14.65 11.36 0.25
N PRO A 39 14.04 10.17 0.34
CA PRO A 39 13.83 9.34 -0.84
C PRO A 39 13.13 10.14 -1.93
N THR A 40 13.64 10.08 -3.15
CA THR A 40 12.99 10.77 -4.27
C THR A 40 11.59 10.21 -4.47
N LYS A 41 10.57 11.04 -4.28
CA LYS A 41 9.18 10.65 -4.51
C LYS A 41 9.02 10.29 -6.00
N ARG A 42 8.73 9.02 -6.28
CA ARG A 42 8.38 8.57 -7.63
C ARG A 42 6.93 8.94 -7.93
N LYS A 43 6.64 9.19 -9.21
CA LYS A 43 5.27 9.37 -9.70
C LYS A 43 4.52 8.05 -9.53
N ASP A 44 3.27 8.14 -9.10
CA ASP A 44 2.36 7.00 -9.09
C ASP A 44 2.10 6.54 -10.54
N PRO A 45 2.41 5.29 -10.91
CA PRO A 45 2.12 4.77 -12.24
C PRO A 45 0.62 4.57 -12.48
N GLY A 46 -0.23 4.60 -11.43
CA GLY A 46 -1.65 4.30 -11.52
C GLY A 46 -1.86 2.82 -11.86
N SER A 47 -2.43 2.57 -13.04
CA SER A 47 -2.65 1.20 -13.54
C SER A 47 -1.69 0.87 -14.69
N PHE A 48 -1.07 -0.31 -14.63
CA PHE A 48 -0.07 -0.77 -15.59
C PHE A 48 -0.17 -2.29 -15.79
N HIS A 49 0.51 -2.81 -16.82
CA HIS A 49 0.57 -4.25 -17.04
C HIS A 49 1.88 -4.83 -16.50
N VAL A 50 1.78 -5.98 -15.84
CA VAL A 50 2.92 -6.79 -15.40
C VAL A 50 2.78 -8.22 -15.88
N PRO A 51 3.88 -8.90 -16.22
CA PRO A 51 3.84 -10.34 -16.38
C PRO A 51 3.54 -10.98 -15.02
N CYS A 52 2.71 -12.02 -14.99
CA CYS A 52 2.44 -12.79 -13.79
C CYS A 52 2.28 -14.28 -14.11
N ALA A 53 2.34 -15.11 -13.07
CA ALA A 53 2.07 -16.54 -13.17
C ALA A 53 0.92 -16.89 -12.22
N ILE A 54 0.01 -17.76 -12.67
CA ILE A 54 -0.98 -18.41 -11.80
C ILE A 54 -0.77 -19.91 -11.92
N GLY A 55 -0.25 -20.53 -10.86
CA GLY A 55 0.28 -21.89 -10.94
C GLY A 55 1.41 -21.97 -11.97
N GLU A 56 1.29 -22.89 -12.93
CA GLU A 56 2.27 -23.06 -14.02
C GLU A 56 1.92 -22.23 -15.27
N THR A 57 0.79 -21.50 -15.27
CA THR A 57 0.36 -20.70 -16.42
C THR A 57 0.92 -19.29 -16.35
N MET A 58 1.68 -18.89 -17.38
CA MET A 58 2.23 -17.54 -17.52
C MET A 58 1.26 -16.60 -18.24
N PHE A 59 1.28 -15.34 -17.84
CA PHE A 59 0.49 -14.24 -18.38
C PHE A 59 1.41 -13.05 -18.63
N ASP A 60 1.53 -12.60 -19.87
CA ASP A 60 2.43 -11.48 -20.20
C ASP A 60 1.88 -10.12 -19.73
N ARG A 61 0.56 -10.02 -19.57
CA ARG A 61 -0.15 -8.76 -19.30
C ARG A 61 -1.27 -8.93 -18.29
N ALA A 62 -0.92 -8.97 -17.01
CA ALA A 62 -1.87 -8.80 -15.93
C ALA A 62 -1.99 -7.32 -15.56
N LEU A 63 -3.22 -6.81 -15.44
CA LEU A 63 -3.46 -5.44 -15.00
C LEU A 63 -3.15 -5.33 -13.49
N CYS A 64 -2.20 -4.48 -13.15
CA CYS A 64 -1.92 -4.06 -11.78
C CYS A 64 -2.46 -2.64 -11.61
N ASP A 65 -3.43 -2.46 -10.73
CA ASP A 65 -4.00 -1.16 -10.39
C ASP A 65 -3.69 -0.85 -8.92
N LEU A 66 -2.81 0.12 -8.68
CA LEU A 66 -2.42 0.52 -7.32
C LEU A 66 -3.55 1.20 -6.55
N GLY A 67 -4.59 1.65 -7.25
CA GLY A 67 -5.82 2.18 -6.64
C GLY A 67 -6.84 1.11 -6.25
N ALA A 68 -6.68 -0.13 -6.69
CA ALA A 68 -7.63 -1.20 -6.42
C ALA A 68 -7.37 -1.87 -5.07
N SER A 69 -8.43 -2.05 -4.28
CA SER A 69 -8.37 -2.74 -2.98
C SER A 69 -8.65 -4.24 -3.07
N ILE A 70 -9.06 -4.75 -4.23
CA ILE A 70 -9.43 -6.15 -4.47
C ILE A 70 -8.79 -6.67 -5.76
N ASN A 71 -8.52 -7.99 -5.79
CA ASN A 71 -8.05 -8.68 -6.98
C ASN A 71 -9.23 -9.33 -7.71
N LEU A 72 -9.26 -9.23 -9.03
CA LEU A 72 -10.30 -9.81 -9.87
C LEU A 72 -9.70 -10.87 -10.80
N ILE A 73 -10.37 -12.02 -10.90
CA ILE A 73 -10.05 -13.07 -11.86
C ILE A 73 -11.33 -13.35 -12.68
N PRO A 74 -11.30 -13.18 -14.01
CA PRO A 74 -12.46 -13.50 -14.85
C PRO A 74 -12.83 -14.98 -14.74
N LEU A 75 -14.14 -15.29 -14.73
CA LEU A 75 -14.62 -16.67 -14.68
C LEU A 75 -14.11 -17.51 -15.88
N SER A 76 -13.97 -16.90 -17.05
CA SER A 76 -13.37 -17.56 -18.22
C SER A 76 -11.94 -18.03 -17.94
N LEU A 77 -11.19 -17.27 -17.13
CA LEU A 77 -9.83 -17.63 -16.75
C LEU A 77 -9.81 -18.75 -15.72
N VAL A 78 -10.70 -18.70 -14.73
CA VAL A 78 -10.89 -19.80 -13.77
C VAL A 78 -11.17 -21.12 -14.50
N LYS A 79 -12.06 -21.10 -15.51
CA LYS A 79 -12.36 -22.26 -16.36
C LYS A 79 -11.14 -22.74 -17.13
N ARG A 80 -10.36 -21.82 -17.72
CA ARG A 80 -9.14 -22.15 -18.47
C ARG A 80 -8.06 -22.78 -17.58
N LEU A 81 -7.95 -22.30 -16.34
CA LEU A 81 -7.03 -22.83 -15.33
C LEU A 81 -7.53 -24.11 -14.66
N GLN A 82 -8.70 -24.63 -15.06
CA GLN A 82 -9.31 -25.85 -14.50
C GLN A 82 -9.42 -25.81 -12.97
N ILE A 83 -9.72 -24.64 -12.41
CA ILE A 83 -9.93 -24.47 -10.97
C ILE A 83 -11.31 -25.05 -10.64
N ASN A 84 -11.32 -26.27 -10.12
CA ASN A 84 -12.53 -27.06 -9.90
C ASN A 84 -13.33 -26.65 -8.66
N LYS A 85 -12.69 -25.99 -7.69
CA LYS A 85 -13.32 -25.62 -6.42
C LYS A 85 -13.16 -24.13 -6.16
N ILE A 86 -14.24 -23.40 -6.34
CA ILE A 86 -14.40 -22.05 -5.82
C ILE A 86 -15.35 -22.16 -4.63
N LEU A 87 -14.93 -21.65 -3.47
CA LEU A 87 -15.83 -21.55 -2.32
C LEU A 87 -16.67 -20.29 -2.52
N PRO A 88 -18.00 -20.42 -2.70
CA PRO A 88 -18.87 -19.24 -2.71
C PRO A 88 -18.69 -18.50 -1.39
N THR A 89 -18.51 -17.20 -1.47
CA THR A 89 -18.43 -16.32 -0.30
C THR A 89 -19.34 -15.15 -0.59
N ASP A 90 -20.26 -14.86 0.33
CA ASP A 90 -21.11 -13.69 0.23
C ASP A 90 -20.25 -12.45 0.48
N VAL A 91 -20.02 -11.67 -0.57
CA VAL A 91 -19.24 -10.44 -0.53
C VAL A 91 -20.08 -9.35 -1.17
N VAL A 92 -20.21 -8.21 -0.49
CA VAL A 92 -20.78 -6.99 -1.07
C VAL A 92 -19.63 -6.11 -1.52
N ILE A 93 -19.57 -5.84 -2.82
CA ILE A 93 -18.53 -4.99 -3.40
C ILE A 93 -19.13 -3.60 -3.62
N ARG A 94 -18.52 -2.60 -2.98
CA ARG A 94 -18.85 -1.18 -3.22
C ARG A 94 -17.85 -0.58 -4.20
N LEU A 95 -18.32 -0.21 -5.37
CA LEU A 95 -17.49 0.42 -6.39
C LEU A 95 -17.29 1.91 -6.11
N ALA A 96 -16.30 2.52 -6.77
CA ALA A 96 -15.97 3.94 -6.61
C ALA A 96 -17.12 4.87 -7.03
N ASP A 97 -17.97 4.43 -7.95
CA ASP A 97 -19.20 5.11 -8.39
C ASP A 97 -20.38 4.91 -7.40
N LYS A 98 -20.11 4.29 -6.24
CA LYS A 98 -21.06 3.97 -5.17
C LYS A 98 -22.08 2.90 -5.55
N THR A 99 -21.95 2.25 -6.71
CA THR A 99 -22.76 1.07 -7.02
C THR A 99 -22.37 -0.09 -6.11
N GLN A 100 -23.35 -0.94 -5.81
CA GLN A 100 -23.19 -2.15 -5.01
C GLN A 100 -23.40 -3.35 -5.92
N LYS A 101 -22.50 -4.32 -5.84
CA LYS A 101 -22.59 -5.61 -6.54
C LYS A 101 -22.38 -6.75 -5.58
#